data_AF-A0A2I1HFI2-F1
#
_entry.id   AF-A0A2I1HFI2-F1
#
_cell.length_a   1.000
_cell.length_b   1.000
_cell.length_c   1.000
_cell.angle_alpha   90.00
_cell.angle_beta   90.00
_cell.angle_gamma   90.00
#
_symmetry.space_group_name_H-M   'P 1'
#
loop_
_entity.id
_entity.type
_entity.pdbx_description
1 polymer ?
#
loop_
_entity_poly.entity_id
_entity_poly.type
_entity_poly.pdbx_seq_one_letter_code
_entity_poly.pdbx_strand_id
1 'polypeptide(L)'
;LAHSFVLDPDDDTYLKENVFTESELSEIRHFQAKETPLMPLDLIKYLNSFNLKTTSEIRKQIFSPDQMDQDFNRSRDFDRDWIRNTIYNLLQEYESNTLKTDHLELWILVHVCRVLRSKSFSIATNIKEFGKTLPLISLTWKAKVSTCCYFQFCPPYLTNLFS
;
A
#
# COMPACT_ATOMS: atom_id res chain seq x y z
N LEU A 1 -3.80 -22.09 9.59
CA LEU A 1 -3.01 -20.91 9.18
C LEU A 1 -3.34 -20.65 7.71
N ALA A 2 -4.12 -19.62 7.39
CA ALA A 2 -4.37 -19.22 6.01
C ALA A 2 -3.62 -17.90 5.77
N HIS A 3 -2.74 -17.88 4.78
CA HIS A 3 -2.01 -16.68 4.36
C HIS A 3 -2.47 -16.33 2.94
N SER A 4 -2.93 -15.10 2.73
CA SER A 4 -3.23 -14.59 1.39
C SER A 4 -1.97 -13.95 0.82
N PHE A 5 -1.57 -14.39 -0.38
CA PHE A 5 -0.47 -13.78 -1.14
C PHE A 5 -1.06 -12.89 -2.24
N VAL A 6 -0.44 -11.73 -2.46
CA VAL A 6 -0.76 -10.86 -3.59
C VAL A 6 0.28 -11.12 -4.66
N LEU A 7 -0.17 -11.56 -5.84
CA LEU A 7 0.69 -11.82 -6.99
C LEU A 7 0.55 -10.67 -8.00
N ASP A 8 1.67 -10.24 -8.57
CA ASP A 8 1.71 -9.26 -9.66
C ASP A 8 1.97 -10.01 -10.98
N PRO A 9 0.95 -10.41 -11.74
CA PRO A 9 1.15 -11.25 -12.93
C PRO A 9 2.00 -10.56 -14.03
N ASP A 10 2.27 -9.27 -13.92
CA ASP A 10 3.18 -8.51 -14.80
C ASP A 10 4.66 -8.57 -14.37
N ASP A 11 5.00 -9.23 -13.26
CA ASP A 11 6.39 -9.42 -12.85
C ASP A 11 7.09 -10.45 -13.74
N ASP A 12 7.92 -9.95 -14.67
CA ASP A 12 8.76 -10.75 -15.58
C ASP A 12 9.60 -11.83 -14.87
N THR A 13 9.87 -11.66 -13.57
CA THR A 13 10.64 -12.63 -12.78
C THR A 13 9.97 -14.01 -12.78
N TYR A 14 8.64 -14.07 -12.84
CA TYR A 14 7.91 -15.35 -12.83
C TYR A 14 8.23 -16.21 -14.05
N LEU A 15 8.39 -15.60 -15.22
CA LEU A 15 8.79 -16.29 -16.44
C LEU A 15 10.29 -16.62 -16.42
N LYS A 16 11.13 -15.67 -15.99
CA LYS A 16 12.60 -15.84 -15.93
C LYS A 16 13.01 -17.00 -15.02
N GLU A 17 12.34 -17.14 -13.88
CA GLU A 17 12.62 -18.17 -12.89
C GLU A 17 11.76 -19.44 -13.10
N ASN A 18 11.00 -19.53 -14.19
CA ASN A 18 10.08 -20.64 -14.52
C ASN A 18 9.09 -20.97 -13.38
N VAL A 19 8.62 -19.95 -12.66
CA VAL A 19 7.60 -20.09 -11.60
C VAL A 19 6.22 -20.34 -12.21
N PHE A 20 5.92 -19.66 -13.32
CA PHE A 20 4.68 -19.81 -14.08
C PHE A 20 4.98 -19.83 -15.58
N THR A 21 4.09 -20.44 -16.34
CA THR A 21 4.01 -20.33 -17.80
C THR A 21 3.23 -19.08 -18.22
N GLU A 22 3.41 -18.65 -19.47
CA GLU A 22 2.60 -17.57 -20.05
C GLU A 22 1.09 -17.85 -19.99
N SER A 23 0.69 -19.12 -20.19
CA SER A 23 -0.71 -19.52 -20.07
C SER A 23 -1.24 -19.40 -18.65
N GLU A 24 -0.47 -19.80 -17.64
CA GLU A 24 -0.87 -19.68 -16.23
C GLU A 24 -0.93 -18.22 -15.79
N LEU A 25 0.03 -17.38 -16.22
CA LEU A 25 -0.05 -15.94 -15.98
C LEU A 25 -1.27 -15.32 -16.67
N SER A 26 -1.57 -15.74 -17.90
CA SER A 26 -2.78 -15.30 -18.60
C SER A 26 -4.05 -15.73 -17.87
N GLU A 27 -4.10 -16.94 -17.33
CA GLU A 27 -5.22 -17.38 -16.50
C GLU A 27 -5.37 -16.50 -15.25
N ILE A 28 -4.27 -16.27 -14.52
CA ILE A 28 -4.26 -15.43 -13.30
C ILE A 28 -4.78 -14.01 -13.60
N ARG A 29 -4.45 -13.44 -14.77
CA ARG A 29 -4.93 -12.11 -15.19
C ARG A 29 -6.44 -12.05 -15.40
N HIS A 30 -7.02 -13.10 -15.99
CA HIS A 30 -8.38 -13.03 -16.54
C HIS A 30 -9.40 -13.82 -15.72
N PHE A 31 -8.98 -14.81 -14.93
CA PHE A 31 -9.88 -15.66 -14.17
C PHE A 31 -10.54 -14.86 -13.04
N GLN A 32 -11.85 -14.63 -13.17
CA GLN A 32 -12.65 -13.85 -12.22
C GLN A 32 -12.05 -12.49 -11.91
N ALA A 33 -11.42 -11.86 -12.91
CA ALA A 33 -10.84 -10.55 -12.78
C ALA A 33 -11.88 -9.56 -12.23
N LYS A 34 -11.60 -9.01 -11.05
CA LYS A 34 -12.42 -7.95 -10.46
C LYS A 34 -11.90 -6.62 -10.94
N GLU A 35 -12.81 -5.68 -11.15
CA GLU A 35 -12.42 -4.30 -11.42
C GLU A 35 -11.57 -3.79 -10.25
N THR A 36 -10.42 -3.23 -10.59
CA THR A 36 -9.53 -2.63 -9.60
C THR A 36 -10.14 -1.30 -9.16
N PRO A 37 -10.35 -1.07 -7.85
CA PRO A 37 -10.97 0.15 -7.39
C PRO A 37 -10.12 1.36 -7.79
N LEU A 38 -10.79 2.39 -8.29
CA LEU A 38 -10.15 3.66 -8.58
C LEU A 38 -10.06 4.48 -7.30
N MET A 39 -8.88 5.00 -7.01
CA MET A 39 -8.69 5.91 -5.88
C MET A 39 -9.44 7.22 -6.16
N PRO A 40 -10.26 7.72 -5.22
CA PRO A 40 -10.94 9.00 -5.37
C PRO A 40 -9.96 10.14 -5.69
N LEU A 41 -10.36 11.07 -6.54
CA LEU A 41 -9.49 12.15 -7.04
C LEU A 41 -8.97 13.06 -5.92
N ASP A 42 -9.80 13.34 -4.93
CA ASP A 42 -9.45 14.09 -3.73
C ASP A 42 -8.39 13.36 -2.90
N LEU A 43 -8.51 12.04 -2.77
CA LEU A 43 -7.55 11.21 -2.06
C LEU A 43 -6.21 11.12 -2.82
N ILE A 44 -6.24 11.02 -4.16
CA ILE A 44 -5.03 11.12 -5.01
C ILE A 44 -4.35 12.47 -4.84
N LYS A 45 -5.13 13.57 -4.84
CA LYS A 45 -4.61 14.93 -4.65
C LYS A 45 -3.97 15.06 -3.27
N TYR A 46 -4.58 14.50 -2.24
CA TYR A 46 -4.02 14.47 -0.89
C TYR A 46 -2.72 13.67 -0.83
N LEU A 47 -2.66 12.46 -1.41
CA LEU A 47 -1.43 11.66 -1.51
C LEU A 47 -0.30 12.44 -2.21
N ASN A 48 -0.61 13.08 -3.34
CA ASN A 48 0.36 13.85 -4.11
C ASN A 48 0.83 15.13 -3.40
N SER A 49 0.12 15.63 -2.39
CA SER A 49 0.57 16.78 -1.60
C SER A 49 1.87 16.50 -0.83
N PHE A 50 2.21 15.23 -0.64
CA PHE A 50 3.45 14.80 0.00
C PHE A 50 4.61 14.57 -0.98
N ASN A 51 4.44 14.86 -2.28
CA ASN A 51 5.51 14.76 -3.28
C ASN A 51 6.54 15.89 -3.14
N LEU A 52 7.23 15.90 -2.00
CA LEU A 52 8.18 16.91 -1.56
C LEU A 52 9.58 16.30 -1.51
N LYS A 53 10.62 17.14 -1.51
CA LYS A 53 12.01 16.68 -1.76
C LYS A 53 12.86 16.58 -0.51
N THR A 54 12.36 17.03 0.64
CA THR A 54 13.09 17.04 1.90
C THR A 54 12.23 16.49 3.04
N THR A 55 12.90 15.89 4.03
CA THR A 55 12.24 15.39 5.25
C THR A 55 11.57 16.52 6.03
N SER A 56 12.18 17.71 6.05
CA SER A 56 11.61 18.90 6.72
C SER A 56 10.29 19.36 6.09
N GLU A 57 10.21 19.40 4.75
CA GLU A 57 8.97 19.77 4.05
C GLU A 57 7.88 18.73 4.27
N ILE A 58 8.22 17.43 4.15
CA ILE A 58 7.27 16.33 4.42
C ILE A 58 6.77 16.38 5.86
N ARG A 59 7.67 16.61 6.82
CA ARG A 59 7.33 16.77 8.25
C ARG A 59 6.34 17.92 8.46
N LYS A 60 6.61 19.09 7.88
CA LYS A 60 5.68 20.24 7.95
C LYS A 60 4.32 19.90 7.33
N GLN A 61 4.30 19.19 6.21
CA GLN A 61 3.06 18.78 5.55
C GLN A 61 2.25 17.78 6.40
N ILE A 62 2.90 16.80 7.03
CA ILE A 62 2.25 15.82 7.93
C ILE A 62 1.56 16.50 9.10
N PHE A 63 2.25 17.46 9.73
CA PHE A 63 1.77 18.18 10.91
C PHE A 63 0.99 19.45 10.57
N SER A 64 0.65 19.66 9.29
CA SER A 64 -0.23 20.75 8.91
C SER A 64 -1.64 20.48 9.45
N PRO A 65 -2.25 21.44 10.16
CA PRO A 65 -3.56 21.25 10.78
C PRO A 65 -4.60 20.80 9.76
N ASP A 66 -5.38 19.79 10.14
CA ASP A 66 -6.45 19.25 9.34
C ASP A 66 -7.74 19.14 10.15
N GLN A 67 -8.87 19.13 9.45
CA GLN A 67 -10.17 18.93 10.08
C GLN A 67 -10.21 17.60 10.86
N MET A 68 -9.60 16.54 10.32
CA MET A 68 -9.58 15.23 10.98
C MET A 68 -8.85 15.22 12.34
N ASP A 69 -7.98 16.21 12.61
CA ASP A 69 -7.29 16.35 13.89
C ASP A 69 -8.22 16.89 15.00
N GLN A 70 -9.38 17.45 14.63
CA GLN A 70 -10.38 18.00 15.54
C GLN A 70 -11.60 17.10 15.67
N ASP A 71 -12.19 16.67 14.55
CA ASP A 71 -13.43 15.89 14.50
C ASP A 71 -13.27 14.61 13.64
N PHE A 72 -12.36 13.71 14.03
CA PHE A 72 -12.13 12.48 13.28
C PHE A 72 -13.43 11.68 13.04
N ASN A 73 -13.74 11.44 11.78
CA ASN A 73 -14.83 10.57 11.36
C ASN A 73 -14.31 9.43 10.48
N ARG A 74 -14.53 8.19 10.91
CA ARG A 74 -14.02 7.00 10.22
C ARG A 74 -14.49 6.87 8.77
N SER A 75 -15.73 7.22 8.42
CA SER A 75 -16.21 7.06 7.04
C SER A 75 -15.63 8.09 6.08
N ARG A 76 -15.21 9.25 6.61
CA ARG A 76 -14.67 10.38 5.84
C ARG A 76 -13.13 10.40 5.82
N ASP A 77 -12.52 10.16 6.97
CA ASP A 77 -11.11 10.51 7.22
C ASP A 77 -10.17 9.31 7.23
N PHE A 78 -10.70 8.08 7.33
CA PHE A 78 -9.88 6.88 7.56
C PHE A 78 -8.78 6.66 6.52
N ASP A 79 -9.07 6.90 5.24
CA ASP A 79 -8.05 6.72 4.20
C ASP A 79 -7.02 7.86 4.17
N ARG A 80 -7.41 9.08 4.52
CA ARG A 80 -6.50 10.22 4.63
C ARG A 80 -5.58 10.08 5.84
N ASP A 81 -6.12 9.64 6.96
CA ASP A 81 -5.38 9.31 8.17
C ASP A 81 -4.40 8.16 7.91
N TRP A 82 -4.85 7.09 7.25
CA TRP A 82 -3.99 5.98 6.86
C TRP A 82 -2.82 6.43 5.96
N ILE A 83 -3.06 7.29 4.96
CA ILE A 83 -1.99 7.87 4.12
C ILE A 83 -1.02 8.69 4.97
N ARG A 84 -1.53 9.60 5.82
CA ARG A 84 -0.71 10.47 6.66
C ARG A 84 0.19 9.64 7.58
N ASN A 85 -0.36 8.61 8.22
CA ASN A 85 0.38 7.73 9.12
C ASN A 85 1.44 6.90 8.37
N THR A 86 1.10 6.38 7.19
CA THR A 86 2.07 5.64 6.34
C THR A 86 3.26 6.52 5.96
N ILE A 87 2.99 7.77 5.57
CA ILE A 87 4.04 8.73 5.19
C ILE A 87 4.85 9.18 6.41
N TYR A 88 4.21 9.34 7.57
CA TYR A 88 4.89 9.64 8.82
C TYR A 88 5.87 8.54 9.23
N ASN A 89 5.46 7.29 9.11
CA ASN A 89 6.33 6.15 9.38
C ASN A 89 7.51 6.10 8.40
N LEU A 90 7.26 6.28 7.10
CA LEU A 90 8.35 6.39 6.12
C LEU A 90 9.31 7.52 6.45
N LEU A 91 8.80 8.70 6.84
CA LEU A 91 9.61 9.84 7.22
C LEU A 91 10.56 9.50 8.38
N GLN A 92 10.08 8.80 9.40
CA GLN A 92 10.91 8.36 10.53
C GLN A 92 12.06 7.47 10.05
N GLU A 93 11.78 6.53 9.13
CA GLU A 93 12.79 5.63 8.58
C GLU A 93 13.80 6.35 7.64
N TYR A 94 13.37 7.41 6.94
CA TYR A 94 14.29 8.28 6.19
C TYR A 94 15.24 9.05 7.10
N GLU A 95 14.72 9.62 8.20
CA GLU A 95 15.50 10.42 9.14
C GLU A 95 16.47 9.55 9.97
N SER A 96 16.07 8.32 10.31
CA SER A 96 16.92 7.34 10.98
C SER A 96 17.93 6.66 10.05
N ASN A 97 17.85 6.91 8.73
CA ASN A 97 18.65 6.28 7.68
C ASN A 97 18.55 4.74 7.59
N THR A 98 17.51 4.14 8.19
CA THR A 98 17.31 2.69 8.18
C THR A 98 16.95 2.17 6.79
N LEU A 99 16.27 2.96 5.94
CA LEU A 99 15.87 2.54 4.59
C LEU A 99 17.05 2.25 3.64
N LYS A 100 18.28 2.62 4.02
CA LYS A 100 19.50 2.36 3.21
C LYS A 100 19.99 0.93 3.32
N THR A 101 19.55 0.18 4.32
CA THR A 101 19.89 -1.23 4.49
C THR A 101 18.80 -2.12 3.92
N ASP A 102 19.17 -3.32 3.47
CA ASP A 102 18.18 -4.31 3.07
C ASP A 102 17.40 -4.82 4.28
N HIS A 103 16.08 -4.89 4.12
CA HIS A 103 15.16 -5.34 5.14
C HIS A 103 14.29 -6.48 4.63
N LEU A 104 13.96 -7.40 5.52
CA LEU A 104 12.95 -8.42 5.26
C LEU A 104 11.58 -7.76 5.08
N GLU A 105 10.72 -8.37 4.27
CA GLU A 105 9.35 -7.87 4.04
C GLU A 105 8.58 -7.66 5.35
N LEU A 106 8.73 -8.59 6.31
CA LEU A 106 8.09 -8.48 7.62
C LEU A 106 8.51 -7.22 8.38
N TRP A 107 9.77 -6.80 8.28
CA TRP A 107 10.25 -5.57 8.90
C TRP A 107 9.53 -4.35 8.29
N ILE A 108 9.40 -4.32 6.96
CA ILE A 108 8.70 -3.24 6.24
C ILE A 108 7.21 -3.21 6.63
N LEU A 109 6.56 -4.37 6.72
CA LEU A 109 5.15 -4.46 7.11
C LEU A 109 4.89 -3.88 8.51
N VAL A 110 5.79 -4.13 9.45
CA VAL A 110 5.71 -3.64 10.84
C VAL A 110 6.04 -2.14 10.92
N HIS A 111 7.08 -1.69 10.22
CA HIS A 111 7.59 -0.33 10.35
C HIS A 111 6.87 0.69 9.47
N VAL A 112 6.37 0.30 8.30
CA VAL A 112 5.80 1.21 7.28
C VAL A 112 4.27 1.07 7.15
N CYS A 113 3.63 0.31 8.04
CA CYS A 113 2.18 0.03 8.05
C CYS A 113 1.63 -0.68 6.81
N ARG A 114 1.87 -2.00 6.71
CA ARG A 114 1.23 -2.90 5.73
C ARG A 114 1.39 -2.50 4.25
N VAL A 115 2.40 -1.69 3.93
CA VAL A 115 2.79 -1.44 2.54
C VAL A 115 3.44 -2.70 1.99
N LEU A 116 2.85 -3.28 0.95
CA LEU A 116 3.41 -4.42 0.24
C LEU A 116 4.63 -3.95 -0.57
N ARG A 117 5.72 -4.71 -0.55
CA ARG A 117 6.88 -4.45 -1.42
C ARG A 117 6.85 -5.49 -2.55
N SER A 118 6.87 -5.06 -3.80
CA SER A 118 7.13 -5.95 -4.95
C SER A 118 8.40 -5.51 -5.67
N LYS A 119 8.99 -6.37 -6.52
CA LYS A 119 10.13 -5.97 -7.36
C LYS A 119 9.75 -4.84 -8.32
N SER A 120 8.50 -4.81 -8.75
CA SER A 120 7.90 -3.76 -9.61
C SER A 120 7.71 -2.42 -8.89
N PHE A 121 7.51 -2.43 -7.56
CA PHE A 121 7.26 -1.22 -6.76
C PHE A 121 8.11 -1.20 -5.49
N SER A 122 9.15 -0.35 -5.49
CA SER A 122 10.07 -0.19 -4.36
C SER A 122 9.84 1.11 -3.59
N ILE A 123 10.08 1.06 -2.27
CA ILE A 123 10.20 2.26 -1.44
C ILE A 123 11.55 2.90 -1.79
N ALA A 124 11.52 4.16 -2.21
CA ALA A 124 12.75 4.90 -2.49
C ALA A 124 13.63 4.98 -1.24
N THR A 125 14.92 4.69 -1.34
CA THR A 125 15.83 4.76 -0.18
C THR A 125 16.32 6.19 0.10
N ASN A 126 16.10 7.09 -0.86
CA ASN A 126 16.47 8.50 -0.77
C ASN A 126 15.24 9.40 -0.84
N ILE A 127 15.14 10.34 0.09
CA ILE A 127 14.04 11.30 0.18
C ILE A 127 13.87 12.16 -1.08
N LYS A 128 14.96 12.41 -1.83
CA LYS A 128 14.90 13.14 -3.11
C LYS A 128 14.07 12.41 -4.16
N GLU A 129 13.88 11.11 -4.01
CA GLU A 129 13.12 10.26 -4.91
C GLU A 129 11.80 9.79 -4.30
N PHE A 130 11.34 10.42 -3.21
CA PHE A 130 10.14 10.03 -2.48
C PHE A 130 8.89 9.92 -3.37
N GLY A 131 8.79 10.74 -4.41
CA GLY A 131 7.72 10.67 -5.40
C GLY A 131 7.58 9.28 -6.07
N LYS A 132 8.65 8.50 -6.17
CA LYS A 132 8.62 7.12 -6.69
C LYS A 132 7.90 6.14 -5.75
N THR A 133 7.77 6.48 -4.47
CA THR A 133 7.07 5.66 -3.46
C THR A 133 5.55 5.89 -3.48
N LEU A 134 5.05 7.02 -4.00
CA LEU A 134 3.62 7.33 -3.99
C LEU A 134 2.76 6.34 -4.79
N PRO A 135 3.17 5.86 -6.00
CA PRO A 135 2.45 4.81 -6.71
C PRO A 135 2.29 3.52 -5.89
N LEU A 136 3.28 3.16 -5.07
CA LEU A 136 3.21 1.98 -4.21
C LEU A 136 2.16 2.15 -3.09
N ILE A 137 2.06 3.34 -2.50
CA ILE A 137 1.01 3.66 -1.51
C ILE A 137 -0.37 3.57 -2.17
N SER A 138 -0.50 4.07 -3.42
CA SER A 138 -1.74 3.95 -4.19
C SER A 138 -2.11 2.49 -4.48
N LEU A 139 -1.14 1.67 -4.89
CA LEU A 139 -1.35 0.23 -5.12
C LEU A 139 -1.76 -0.50 -3.84
N THR A 140 -1.12 -0.18 -2.72
CA THR A 140 -1.44 -0.74 -1.40
C THR A 140 -2.88 -0.39 -0.99
N TRP A 141 -3.32 0.85 -1.23
CA TRP A 141 -4.70 1.25 -0.99
C TRP A 141 -5.68 0.45 -1.86
N LYS A 142 -5.38 0.25 -3.15
CA LYS A 142 -6.22 -0.56 -4.05
C LYS A 142 -6.37 -1.99 -3.51
N ALA A 143 -5.25 -2.61 -3.11
CA ALA A 143 -5.26 -3.95 -2.50
C ALA A 143 -6.07 -3.99 -1.20
N LYS A 144 -5.92 -2.97 -0.33
CA LYS A 144 -6.68 -2.81 0.92
C LYS A 144 -8.19 -2.75 0.66
N VAL A 145 -8.64 -1.96 -0.31
CA VAL A 145 -10.07 -1.84 -0.64
C VAL A 145 -10.60 -3.14 -1.24
N SER A 146 -9.87 -3.74 -2.19
CA SER A 146 -10.25 -5.01 -2.82
C SER A 146 -10.38 -6.15 -1.79
N THR A 147 -9.45 -6.24 -0.84
CA THR A 147 -9.51 -7.27 0.23
C THR A 147 -10.61 -7.00 1.26
N CYS A 148 -10.88 -5.74 1.60
CA CYS A 148 -12.06 -5.39 2.41
C CYS A 148 -13.37 -5.82 1.74
N CYS A 149 -13.50 -5.64 0.42
CA CYS A 149 -14.64 -6.16 -0.33
C CYS A 149 -14.71 -7.69 -0.31
N TYR A 150 -13.57 -8.41 -0.30
CA TYR A 150 -13.56 -9.87 -0.16
C TYR A 150 -14.09 -10.35 1.20
N PHE A 151 -13.80 -9.64 2.29
CA PHE A 151 -14.34 -10.00 3.62
C PHE A 151 -15.79 -9.54 3.84
N GLN A 152 -16.26 -8.50 3.13
CA GLN A 152 -17.67 -8.07 3.18
C GLN A 152 -18.61 -8.98 2.35
N PHE A 153 -18.06 -9.73 1.39
CA PHE A 153 -18.77 -10.72 0.57
C PHE A 153 -18.54 -12.16 1.02
N CYS A 154 -18.12 -12.40 2.27
CA CYS A 154 -18.22 -13.75 2.83
C CYS A 154 -19.68 -14.00 3.20
N PRO A 155 -20.40 -14.88 2.50
CA PRO A 155 -21.78 -15.12 2.85
C PRO A 155 -21.88 -15.75 4.26
N PRO A 156 -22.98 -15.53 4.99
CA PRO A 156 -23.10 -15.85 6.43
C PRO A 156 -23.03 -17.34 6.80
N TYR A 157 -22.66 -18.22 5.86
CA TYR A 157 -22.55 -19.66 6.09
C TYR A 157 -21.19 -20.09 6.66
N LEU A 158 -20.18 -19.21 6.70
CA LEU A 158 -18.83 -19.54 7.20
C LEU A 158 -18.51 -18.99 8.61
N THR A 159 -19.49 -18.43 9.32
CA THR A 159 -19.30 -17.99 10.72
C THR A 159 -19.30 -19.12 11.76
N ASN A 160 -19.63 -20.37 11.38
CA ASN A 160 -19.77 -21.48 12.34
C ASN A 160 -18.57 -22.45 12.40
N LEU A 161 -17.38 -22.06 11.96
CA LEU A 161 -16.17 -22.90 12.10
C LEU A 161 -15.14 -22.37 13.11
N PHE A 162 -15.50 -21.34 13.90
CA PHE A 162 -14.68 -20.82 14.99
C PHE A 162 -15.50 -20.55 16.26
N SER A 163 -16.24 -21.57 16.72
CA SER A 163 -16.77 -21.67 18.09
C SER A 163 -16.28 -22.95 18.73
#